data_AF-A0A3S4BHN6-F1
#
_entry.id   AF-A0A3S4BHN6-F1
#
_cell.length_a   1.000
_cell.length_b   1.000
_cell.length_c   1.000
_cell.angle_alpha   90.00
_cell.angle_beta   90.00
_cell.angle_gamma   90.00
#
_symmetry.space_group_name_H-M   'P 1'
#
loop_
_entity.id
_entity.type
_entity.pdbx_description
1 polymer ?
#
loop_
_entity_poly.entity_id
_entity_poly.type
_entity_poly.pdbx_seq_one_letter_code
_entity_poly.pdbx_strand_id
1 'polypeptide(L)'
;MGFMSPELPDVDHDSWQTLPRATRLQIVTRHWAEHGFGTPYAVYLLYLIKIGVYVAAPAAIIALTPGLGGLAHIADWWTQPIVYQKVIIFTLLFEVLGFGCGSGPLTGRFMPPIGGFLYWLRPNTIRLPAWPDKVPFTRGDSRALIDVALYAIVLIGGVWALLSPGRGGPVTADGDVGLINPVLLIPTIVALALLGLRDKTIFLAARGEHYWLKLFVFFFPFTDQIAAFKLIMLALWWGAATSKVNHHFPYVVSVMTSNNALLRGRLFNPIKHLLYLDHVNDLRPSWLPKIMAHVGGTTAEFLVPSILVFVAGDQPWRWFLIGFMVIFHLNILSNLPMGVPLEWNVFFIFSLFYLFGHYGSIQATDLRSPLLLVIVLAAVLVVIAGNLFPEKISFLPAMRYYAGNWATSVWCFRAAAEDKIEENVVKSSALVVNQLGKLYDAKTAEIMADKTAAFRAMHTHGRALNGLLPRAVDNEADYKIREGEIVAGPLVGWNFGEGHLHNEQLVEAVQRRCNFADGDVRVIILEGQPIHVQKQWYRIVDAKTGLIEAGYVDVKDMLTRQPWPEPDDEFPVHVTTQRAVPGQP
;
A
#
# COMPACT_ATOMS: atom_id res chain seq x y z
N MET A 1 15.31 10.15 22.67
CA MET A 1 14.11 9.40 22.25
C MET A 1 13.48 8.69 23.43
N GLY A 2 12.21 9.00 23.73
CA GLY A 2 11.42 8.27 24.72
C GLY A 2 10.89 6.94 24.15
N PHE A 3 10.46 6.02 25.02
CA PHE A 3 9.81 4.77 24.60
C PHE A 3 8.47 5.03 23.90
N MET A 4 7.69 6.01 24.42
CA MET A 4 6.36 6.39 23.93
C MET A 4 6.33 7.69 23.12
N SER A 5 7.31 8.57 23.30
CA SER A 5 7.36 9.89 22.66
C SER A 5 8.01 9.83 21.27
N PRO A 6 7.44 10.52 20.26
CA PRO A 6 8.07 10.64 18.96
C PRO A 6 9.31 11.54 19.03
N GLU A 7 10.20 11.40 18.05
CA GLU A 7 11.34 12.30 17.85
C GLU A 7 10.95 13.36 16.81
N LEU A 8 10.85 14.60 17.27
CA LEU A 8 10.41 15.76 16.51
C LEU A 8 11.57 16.75 16.31
N PRO A 9 11.49 17.63 15.29
CA PRO A 9 12.44 18.73 15.14
C PRO A 9 12.54 19.58 16.40
N ASP A 10 13.72 20.13 16.66
CA ASP A 10 13.95 21.09 17.74
C ASP A 10 13.42 22.46 17.33
N VAL A 11 12.14 22.70 17.60
CA VAL A 11 11.42 23.93 17.24
C VAL A 11 10.49 24.34 18.38
N ASP A 12 10.07 25.61 18.38
CA ASP A 12 9.01 26.06 19.26
C ASP A 12 7.64 25.54 18.77
N HIS A 13 7.02 24.67 19.57
CA HIS A 13 5.73 24.06 19.27
C HIS A 13 4.59 25.09 19.32
N ASP A 14 4.75 26.19 20.04
CA ASP A 14 3.70 27.20 20.23
C ASP A 14 3.56 28.10 19.00
N SER A 15 4.68 28.45 18.39
CA SER A 15 4.72 29.23 17.14
C SER A 15 4.74 28.37 15.88
N TRP A 16 4.80 27.04 15.98
CA TRP A 16 4.92 26.16 14.80
C TRP A 16 3.90 26.48 13.70
N GLN A 17 2.62 26.60 14.06
CA GLN A 17 1.55 26.84 13.08
C GLN A 17 1.55 28.26 12.49
N THR A 18 2.24 29.22 13.12
CA THR A 18 2.34 30.59 12.60
C THR A 18 3.42 30.71 11.53
N LEU A 19 4.35 29.75 11.45
CA LEU A 19 5.36 29.70 10.40
C LEU A 19 4.73 29.41 9.04
N PRO A 20 5.24 30.00 7.94
CA PRO A 20 4.84 29.64 6.58
C PRO A 20 5.02 28.13 6.34
N ARG A 21 4.08 27.52 5.61
CA ARG A 21 4.09 26.08 5.31
C ARG A 21 5.40 25.63 4.64
N ALA A 22 5.94 26.44 3.73
CA ALA A 22 7.22 26.16 3.08
C ALA A 22 8.37 26.02 4.09
N THR A 23 8.44 26.91 5.08
CA THR A 23 9.42 26.84 6.18
C THR A 23 9.23 25.59 7.02
N ARG A 24 7.97 25.27 7.38
CA ARG A 24 7.65 24.05 8.12
C ARG A 24 8.12 22.80 7.37
N LEU A 25 7.76 22.68 6.09
CA LEU A 25 8.20 21.59 5.21
C LEU A 25 9.72 21.47 5.12
N GLN A 26 10.44 22.57 4.97
CA GLN A 26 11.90 22.55 4.96
C GLN A 26 12.48 21.96 6.25
N ILE A 27 11.96 22.38 7.41
CA ILE A 27 12.39 21.86 8.72
C ILE A 27 12.09 20.36 8.83
N VAL A 28 10.86 19.93 8.58
CA VAL A 28 10.48 18.51 8.77
C VAL A 28 11.12 17.57 7.75
N THR A 29 11.42 18.02 6.53
CA THR A 29 12.11 17.21 5.52
C THR A 29 13.61 17.07 5.81
N ARG A 30 14.28 18.13 6.29
CA ARG A 30 15.65 18.04 6.81
C ARG A 30 15.74 17.09 8.00
N HIS A 31 14.80 17.22 8.95
CA HIS A 31 14.73 16.30 10.08
C HIS A 31 14.51 14.85 9.63
N TRP A 32 13.72 14.61 8.57
CA TRP A 32 13.51 13.27 8.04
C TRP A 32 14.82 12.62 7.56
N ALA A 33 15.70 13.39 6.91
CA ALA A 33 16.95 12.86 6.37
C ALA A 33 17.76 12.08 7.42
N GLU A 34 17.71 12.52 8.68
CA GLU A 34 18.40 11.88 9.80
C GLU A 34 17.51 10.98 10.66
N HIS A 35 16.24 11.32 10.87
CA HIS A 35 15.40 10.66 11.88
C HIS A 35 14.21 9.88 11.29
N GLY A 36 14.03 9.92 9.97
CA GLY A 36 12.81 9.45 9.31
C GLY A 36 11.56 10.11 9.88
N PHE A 37 10.49 9.33 9.99
CA PHE A 37 9.24 9.77 10.61
C PHE A 37 9.41 10.15 12.10
N GLY A 38 10.45 9.66 12.78
CA GLY A 38 10.63 9.88 14.22
C GLY A 38 9.75 8.97 15.10
N THR A 39 9.38 7.80 14.58
CA THR A 39 8.49 6.83 15.22
C THR A 39 8.97 6.37 16.61
N PRO A 40 8.11 6.36 17.66
CA PRO A 40 8.46 5.85 18.99
C PRO A 40 8.88 4.37 19.00
N TYR A 41 9.68 3.95 19.98
CA TYR A 41 10.06 2.53 20.12
C TYR A 41 8.88 1.60 20.36
N ALA A 42 7.86 2.05 21.10
CA ALA A 42 6.65 1.28 21.34
C ALA A 42 5.92 0.88 20.04
N VAL A 43 5.97 1.74 19.01
CA VAL A 43 5.37 1.45 17.71
C VAL A 43 6.15 0.34 16.99
N TYR A 44 7.49 0.36 17.04
CA TYR A 44 8.29 -0.72 16.48
C TYR A 44 8.04 -2.05 17.17
N LEU A 45 7.94 -2.05 18.51
CA LEU A 45 7.58 -3.24 19.28
C LEU A 45 6.20 -3.76 18.88
N LEU A 46 5.21 -2.88 18.68
CA LEU A 46 3.88 -3.25 18.19
C LEU A 46 3.96 -3.99 16.85
N TYR A 47 4.74 -3.51 15.89
CA TYR A 47 4.88 -4.17 14.59
C TYR A 47 5.67 -5.48 14.65
N LEU A 48 6.65 -5.60 15.55
CA LEU A 48 7.32 -6.88 15.82
C LEU A 48 6.35 -7.91 16.42
N ILE A 49 5.53 -7.50 17.39
CA ILE A 49 4.48 -8.36 17.97
C ILE A 49 3.48 -8.76 16.88
N LYS A 50 3.06 -7.81 16.04
CA LYS A 50 2.15 -8.05 14.90
C LYS A 50 2.69 -9.13 13.95
N ILE A 51 3.97 -9.03 13.56
CA ILE A 51 4.65 -10.07 12.75
C ILE A 51 4.66 -11.41 13.49
N GLY A 52 5.01 -11.40 14.79
CA GLY A 52 5.01 -12.61 15.62
C GLY A 52 3.64 -13.29 15.66
N VAL A 53 2.56 -12.52 15.82
CA VAL A 53 1.18 -13.00 15.77
C VAL A 53 0.83 -13.52 14.37
N TYR A 54 1.22 -12.82 13.31
CA TYR A 54 1.00 -13.25 11.93
C TYR A 54 1.68 -14.59 11.60
N VAL A 55 2.81 -14.92 12.23
CA VAL A 55 3.48 -16.23 12.10
C VAL A 55 2.85 -17.28 13.01
N ALA A 56 2.62 -16.95 14.29
CA ALA A 56 2.17 -17.91 15.30
C ALA A 56 0.70 -18.33 15.12
N ALA A 57 -0.18 -17.39 14.76
CA ALA A 57 -1.61 -17.67 14.60
C ALA A 57 -1.92 -18.71 13.50
N PRO A 58 -1.42 -18.58 12.25
CA PRO A 58 -1.66 -19.61 11.24
C PRO A 58 -0.97 -20.92 11.60
N ALA A 59 0.23 -20.88 12.19
CA ALA A 59 0.89 -22.11 12.64
C ALA A 59 0.01 -22.88 13.65
N ALA A 60 -0.56 -22.17 14.63
CA ALA A 60 -1.47 -22.77 15.62
C ALA A 60 -2.76 -23.30 14.99
N ILE A 61 -3.38 -22.54 14.08
CA ILE A 61 -4.63 -22.95 13.41
C ILE A 61 -4.39 -24.14 12.46
N ILE A 62 -3.32 -24.10 11.67
CA ILE A 62 -2.99 -25.15 10.71
C ILE A 62 -2.65 -26.44 11.44
N ALA A 63 -1.93 -26.37 12.55
CA ALA A 63 -1.60 -27.53 13.38
C ALA A 63 -2.83 -28.29 13.90
N LEU A 64 -4.01 -27.66 13.97
CA LEU A 64 -5.29 -28.31 14.32
C LEU A 64 -5.91 -29.10 13.16
N THR A 65 -5.32 -29.05 11.96
CA THR A 65 -5.80 -29.85 10.82
C THR A 65 -5.61 -31.33 11.14
N PRO A 66 -6.68 -32.15 11.07
CA PRO A 66 -6.58 -33.58 11.34
C PRO A 66 -5.46 -34.22 10.50
N GLY A 67 -4.53 -34.91 11.18
CA GLY A 67 -3.39 -35.58 10.56
C GLY A 67 -2.03 -34.88 10.69
N LEU A 68 -1.95 -33.58 11.04
CA LEU A 68 -0.67 -32.85 11.12
C LEU A 68 0.07 -32.98 12.47
N GLY A 69 -0.44 -33.71 13.46
CA GLY A 69 0.28 -34.01 14.71
C GLY A 69 0.47 -32.85 15.71
N GLY A 70 0.11 -31.61 15.36
CA GLY A 70 0.14 -30.46 16.27
C GLY A 70 1.43 -29.63 16.24
N LEU A 71 1.48 -28.51 16.99
CA LEU A 71 2.57 -27.53 16.92
C LEU A 71 3.96 -28.08 17.29
N ALA A 72 4.04 -29.05 18.20
CA ALA A 72 5.30 -29.67 18.61
C ALA A 72 6.01 -30.42 17.46
N HIS A 73 5.25 -30.80 16.44
CA HIS A 73 5.71 -31.57 15.28
C HIS A 73 5.87 -30.70 14.02
N ILE A 74 6.02 -29.37 14.18
CA ILE A 74 6.06 -28.44 13.04
C ILE A 74 7.08 -28.80 11.97
N ALA A 75 8.24 -29.34 12.36
CA ALA A 75 9.27 -29.80 11.43
C ALA A 75 8.77 -30.91 10.48
N ASP A 76 7.82 -31.72 10.93
CA ASP A 76 7.28 -32.86 10.20
C ASP A 76 6.16 -32.44 9.23
N TRP A 77 5.40 -31.39 9.58
CA TRP A 77 4.18 -31.05 8.84
C TRP A 77 4.21 -29.73 8.07
N TRP A 78 5.15 -28.80 8.33
CA TRP A 78 5.13 -27.47 7.70
C TRP A 78 5.23 -27.50 6.17
N THR A 79 5.75 -28.60 5.62
CA THR A 79 5.87 -28.85 4.18
C THR A 79 4.67 -29.55 3.58
N GLN A 80 3.70 -30.01 4.38
CA GLN A 80 2.54 -30.76 3.88
C GLN A 80 1.75 -29.93 2.86
N PRO A 81 1.20 -30.56 1.79
CA PRO A 81 0.53 -29.86 0.68
C PRO A 81 -0.56 -28.85 1.10
N ILE A 82 -1.37 -29.20 2.10
CA ILE A 82 -2.46 -28.35 2.60
C ILE A 82 -1.98 -27.06 3.28
N VAL A 83 -0.74 -27.03 3.79
CA VAL A 83 -0.23 -25.91 4.60
C VAL A 83 -0.20 -24.63 3.77
N TYR A 84 0.36 -24.68 2.56
CA TYR A 84 0.45 -23.49 1.71
C TYR A 84 -0.93 -22.93 1.36
N GLN A 85 -1.90 -23.81 1.09
CA GLN A 85 -3.28 -23.42 0.84
C GLN A 85 -3.90 -22.70 2.04
N LYS A 86 -3.69 -23.22 3.25
CA LYS A 86 -4.20 -22.61 4.48
C LYS A 86 -3.49 -21.30 4.84
N VAL A 87 -2.17 -21.20 4.60
CA VAL A 87 -1.44 -19.94 4.77
C VAL A 87 -2.01 -18.86 3.84
N ILE A 88 -2.27 -19.17 2.56
CA ILE A 88 -2.88 -18.22 1.62
C ILE A 88 -4.26 -17.73 2.11
N ILE A 89 -5.12 -18.63 2.56
CA ILE A 89 -6.45 -18.27 3.07
C ILE A 89 -6.34 -17.43 4.35
N PHE A 90 -5.45 -17.83 5.27
CA PHE A 90 -5.20 -17.07 6.49
C PHE A 90 -4.72 -15.66 6.17
N THR A 91 -3.76 -15.51 5.26
CA THR A 91 -3.26 -14.19 4.90
C THR A 91 -4.34 -13.33 4.25
N LEU A 92 -5.18 -13.88 3.37
CA LEU A 92 -6.34 -13.17 2.83
C LEU A 92 -7.24 -12.66 3.96
N LEU A 93 -7.59 -13.52 4.92
CA LEU A 93 -8.41 -13.16 6.08
C LEU A 93 -7.74 -12.07 6.93
N PHE A 94 -6.45 -12.21 7.20
CA PHE A 94 -5.68 -11.26 8.01
C PHE A 94 -5.69 -9.86 7.39
N GLU A 95 -5.54 -9.78 6.07
CA GLU A 95 -5.62 -8.55 5.30
C GLU A 95 -7.05 -7.95 5.35
N VAL A 96 -8.09 -8.71 5.00
CA VAL A 96 -9.45 -8.16 4.94
C VAL A 96 -10.03 -7.83 6.32
N LEU A 97 -9.62 -8.53 7.38
CA LEU A 97 -9.98 -8.15 8.75
C LEU A 97 -9.36 -6.80 9.14
N GLY A 98 -8.40 -6.26 8.37
CA GLY A 98 -7.73 -5.01 8.66
C GLY A 98 -6.59 -5.17 9.67
N PHE A 99 -6.11 -6.40 9.86
CA PHE A 99 -4.90 -6.67 10.64
C PHE A 99 -3.64 -6.53 9.78
N GLY A 100 -3.71 -6.79 8.47
CA GLY A 100 -2.57 -6.73 7.54
C GLY A 100 -2.10 -5.32 7.19
N CYS A 101 -1.91 -5.08 5.91
CA CYS A 101 -1.53 -3.80 5.33
C CYS A 101 -2.56 -2.71 5.71
N GLY A 102 -2.11 -1.49 5.97
CA GLY A 102 -3.03 -0.42 6.38
C GLY A 102 -3.50 -0.52 7.85
N SER A 103 -2.72 -1.16 8.73
CA SER A 103 -3.01 -1.19 10.18
C SER A 103 -1.88 -0.59 11.02
N GLY A 104 -2.26 -0.03 12.16
CA GLY A 104 -1.38 0.57 13.17
C GLY A 104 -0.83 1.96 12.84
N PRO A 105 -0.02 2.52 13.77
CA PRO A 105 0.41 3.92 13.74
C PRO A 105 1.19 4.36 12.49
N LEU A 106 1.97 3.46 11.87
CA LEU A 106 2.73 3.77 10.65
C LEU A 106 1.84 3.92 9.40
N THR A 107 0.53 3.71 9.54
CA THR A 107 -0.49 3.91 8.49
C THR A 107 -1.46 5.04 8.84
N GLY A 108 -1.17 5.80 9.89
CA GLY A 108 -2.07 6.84 10.41
C GLY A 108 -3.23 6.31 11.25
N ARG A 109 -3.20 5.04 11.69
CA ARG A 109 -4.24 4.45 12.57
C ARG A 109 -3.72 4.27 13.97
N PHE A 110 -4.19 5.12 14.87
CA PHE A 110 -3.78 5.11 16.28
C PHE A 110 -4.86 4.49 17.14
N MET A 111 -6.12 4.94 17.02
CA MET A 111 -7.21 4.53 17.90
C MET A 111 -8.57 4.48 17.16
N PRO A 112 -9.15 3.28 16.96
CA PRO A 112 -8.51 1.96 17.05
C PRO A 112 -7.38 1.80 16.02
N PRO A 113 -6.35 0.96 16.28
CA PRO A 113 -5.23 0.74 15.37
C PRO A 113 -5.56 -0.18 14.19
N ILE A 114 -6.83 -0.55 14.02
CA ILE A 114 -7.32 -1.47 12.99
C ILE A 114 -8.51 -0.85 12.25
N GLY A 115 -8.63 -1.18 10.97
CA GLY A 115 -9.74 -0.76 10.10
C GLY A 115 -10.65 -1.93 9.76
N GLY A 116 -10.74 -2.26 8.46
CA GLY A 116 -11.31 -3.51 7.97
C GLY A 116 -12.71 -3.79 8.49
N PHE A 117 -12.88 -4.86 9.28
CA PHE A 117 -14.19 -5.29 9.77
C PHE A 117 -14.94 -4.24 10.60
N LEU A 118 -14.23 -3.31 11.27
CA LEU A 118 -14.85 -2.22 12.01
C LEU A 118 -15.61 -1.25 11.10
N TYR A 119 -15.28 -1.22 9.80
CA TYR A 119 -15.91 -0.38 8.79
C TYR A 119 -16.85 -1.19 7.90
N TRP A 120 -16.41 -2.34 7.42
CA TRP A 120 -17.06 -3.05 6.33
C TRP A 120 -18.22 -3.95 6.77
N LEU A 121 -18.34 -4.23 8.07
CA LEU A 121 -19.56 -4.82 8.66
C LEU A 121 -20.60 -3.76 9.08
N ARG A 122 -20.34 -2.47 8.86
CA ARG A 122 -21.24 -1.39 9.26
C ARG A 122 -21.92 -0.77 8.03
N PRO A 123 -23.26 -0.72 7.98
CA PRO A 123 -23.97 0.03 6.94
C PRO A 123 -23.66 1.53 6.96
N ASN A 124 -23.96 2.25 5.87
CA ASN A 124 -23.85 3.71 5.70
C ASN A 124 -22.44 4.32 5.74
N THR A 125 -21.43 3.53 6.09
CA THR A 125 -20.02 3.84 5.84
C THR A 125 -19.76 4.03 4.34
N ILE A 126 -18.69 4.75 4.00
CA ILE A 126 -18.36 5.02 2.59
C ILE A 126 -17.87 3.73 1.90
N ARG A 127 -18.35 3.50 0.67
CA ARG A 127 -17.83 2.52 -0.29
C ARG A 127 -17.48 3.20 -1.60
N LEU A 128 -16.49 2.64 -2.31
CA LEU A 128 -15.96 3.20 -3.55
C LEU A 128 -16.08 2.17 -4.68
N PRO A 129 -17.18 2.13 -5.45
CA PRO A 129 -17.32 1.17 -6.55
C PRO A 129 -16.25 1.38 -7.63
N ALA A 130 -15.79 0.29 -8.25
CA ALA A 130 -14.70 0.34 -9.23
C ALA A 130 -15.09 1.09 -10.51
N TRP A 131 -16.29 0.83 -11.03
CA TRP A 131 -16.82 1.47 -12.25
C TRP A 131 -18.32 1.77 -12.11
N PRO A 132 -18.71 2.74 -11.25
CA PRO A 132 -20.11 3.00 -10.92
C PRO A 132 -21.00 3.28 -12.13
N ASP A 133 -20.44 3.91 -13.18
CA ASP A 133 -21.20 4.28 -14.37
C ASP A 133 -21.31 3.18 -15.41
N LYS A 134 -20.56 2.07 -15.25
CA LYS A 134 -20.46 0.99 -16.22
C LYS A 134 -21.04 -0.32 -15.73
N VAL A 135 -20.88 -0.64 -14.45
CA VAL A 135 -21.35 -1.92 -13.89
C VAL A 135 -22.71 -1.74 -13.22
N PRO A 136 -23.78 -2.41 -13.70
CA PRO A 136 -25.11 -2.31 -13.11
C PRO A 136 -25.11 -2.64 -11.62
N PHE A 137 -26.06 -2.04 -10.88
CA PHE A 137 -26.26 -2.24 -9.44
C PHE A 137 -25.11 -1.79 -8.52
N THR A 138 -24.02 -1.22 -9.04
CA THR A 138 -22.87 -0.78 -8.22
C THR A 138 -22.89 0.70 -7.84
N ARG A 139 -23.76 1.53 -8.46
CA ARG A 139 -23.85 2.98 -8.20
C ARG A 139 -24.09 3.32 -6.72
N GLY A 140 -23.65 4.52 -6.34
CA GLY A 140 -23.75 5.05 -4.97
C GLY A 140 -22.48 4.81 -4.15
N ASP A 141 -22.42 5.47 -2.99
CA ASP A 141 -21.23 5.53 -2.12
C ASP A 141 -21.51 5.13 -0.66
N SER A 142 -22.75 4.79 -0.33
CA SER A 142 -23.13 4.26 0.98
C SER A 142 -23.14 2.74 0.93
N ARG A 143 -22.44 2.12 1.89
CA ARG A 143 -22.44 0.67 2.08
C ARG A 143 -23.84 0.20 2.50
N ALA A 144 -24.46 -0.62 1.67
CA ALA A 144 -25.79 -1.18 1.90
C ALA A 144 -25.69 -2.55 2.61
N LEU A 145 -26.82 -3.09 3.06
CA LEU A 145 -26.86 -4.40 3.73
C LEU A 145 -26.32 -5.54 2.85
N ILE A 146 -26.51 -5.47 1.53
CA ILE A 146 -25.95 -6.45 0.60
C ILE A 146 -24.41 -6.42 0.59
N ASP A 147 -23.80 -5.25 0.70
CA ASP A 147 -22.34 -5.11 0.79
C ASP A 147 -21.81 -5.74 2.08
N VAL A 148 -22.50 -5.48 3.20
CA VAL A 148 -22.20 -6.08 4.50
C VAL A 148 -22.35 -7.60 4.48
N ALA A 149 -23.41 -8.11 3.86
CA ALA A 149 -23.65 -9.55 3.72
C ALA A 149 -22.58 -10.23 2.84
N LEU A 150 -22.23 -9.64 1.70
CA LEU A 150 -21.14 -10.14 0.84
C LEU A 150 -19.82 -10.18 1.61
N TYR A 151 -19.51 -9.12 2.36
CA TYR A 151 -18.30 -9.08 3.19
C TYR A 151 -18.32 -10.16 4.28
N ALA A 152 -19.45 -10.37 4.96
CA ALA A 152 -19.60 -11.44 5.94
C ALA A 152 -19.41 -12.84 5.31
N ILE A 153 -19.89 -13.06 4.08
CA ILE A 153 -19.66 -14.33 3.34
C ILE A 153 -18.16 -14.54 3.09
N VAL A 154 -17.41 -13.49 2.73
CA VAL A 154 -15.95 -13.60 2.55
C VAL A 154 -15.26 -14.03 3.86
N LEU A 155 -15.62 -13.41 4.99
CA LEU A 155 -15.04 -13.74 6.29
C LEU A 155 -15.40 -15.16 6.74
N ILE A 156 -16.68 -15.51 6.71
CA ILE A 156 -17.19 -16.81 7.14
C ILE A 156 -16.64 -17.92 6.23
N GLY A 157 -16.67 -17.70 4.91
CA GLY A 157 -16.16 -18.66 3.94
C GLY A 157 -14.66 -18.89 4.06
N GLY A 158 -13.87 -17.83 4.28
CA GLY A 158 -12.44 -17.96 4.56
C GLY A 158 -12.16 -18.74 5.84
N VAL A 159 -12.85 -18.44 6.95
CA VAL A 159 -12.69 -19.16 8.21
C VAL A 159 -13.09 -20.63 8.05
N TRP A 160 -14.21 -20.90 7.37
CA TRP A 160 -14.67 -22.25 7.11
C TRP A 160 -13.65 -23.06 6.29
N ALA A 161 -13.11 -22.48 5.22
CA ALA A 161 -12.09 -23.13 4.41
C ALA A 161 -10.79 -23.35 5.21
N LEU A 162 -10.36 -22.37 6.01
CA LEU A 162 -9.18 -22.47 6.86
C LEU A 162 -9.30 -23.60 7.90
N LEU A 163 -10.47 -23.80 8.48
CA LEU A 163 -10.74 -24.84 9.46
C LEU A 163 -11.10 -26.20 8.85
N SER A 164 -11.30 -26.27 7.53
CA SER A 164 -11.69 -27.52 6.88
C SER A 164 -10.57 -28.58 6.93
N PRO A 165 -10.91 -29.87 7.10
CA PRO A 165 -9.94 -30.96 6.99
C PRO A 165 -9.53 -31.17 5.53
N GLY A 166 -8.35 -31.76 5.33
CA GLY A 166 -7.90 -32.13 3.99
C GLY A 166 -8.70 -33.29 3.39
N ARG A 167 -8.73 -33.34 2.05
CA ARG A 167 -9.40 -34.36 1.24
C ARG A 167 -8.49 -34.85 0.12
N GLY A 168 -8.83 -36.01 -0.45
CA GLY A 168 -8.17 -36.56 -1.63
C GLY A 168 -6.99 -37.51 -1.35
N GLY A 169 -6.61 -37.69 -0.08
CA GLY A 169 -5.48 -38.54 0.31
C GLY A 169 -4.12 -37.98 -0.11
N PRO A 170 -3.06 -38.80 -0.07
CA PRO A 170 -1.72 -38.39 -0.48
C PRO A 170 -1.63 -37.83 -1.89
N VAL A 171 -1.13 -36.59 -2.02
CA VAL A 171 -0.83 -35.95 -3.31
C VAL A 171 0.68 -35.85 -3.57
N THR A 172 1.49 -36.28 -2.61
CA THR A 172 2.94 -36.40 -2.65
C THR A 172 3.35 -37.70 -1.97
N ALA A 173 4.57 -38.19 -2.23
CA ALA A 173 5.07 -39.40 -1.56
C ALA A 173 5.13 -39.26 -0.03
N ASP A 174 5.38 -38.04 0.47
CA ASP A 174 5.52 -37.74 1.90
C ASP A 174 4.25 -37.12 2.53
N GLY A 175 3.13 -37.07 1.80
CA GLY A 175 1.96 -36.29 2.22
C GLY A 175 0.76 -37.16 2.59
N ASP A 176 0.20 -37.03 3.80
CA ASP A 176 -0.91 -37.89 4.25
C ASP A 176 -2.24 -37.15 4.45
N VAL A 177 -2.22 -35.81 4.44
CA VAL A 177 -3.39 -34.98 4.81
C VAL A 177 -4.20 -34.51 3.60
N GLY A 178 -3.65 -34.58 2.39
CA GLY A 178 -4.31 -34.14 1.16
C GLY A 178 -4.40 -32.62 1.02
N LEU A 179 -5.48 -32.13 0.40
CA LEU A 179 -5.69 -30.72 0.05
C LEU A 179 -7.05 -30.20 0.53
N ILE A 180 -7.21 -28.87 0.59
CA ILE A 180 -8.53 -28.25 0.82
C ILE A 180 -9.47 -28.62 -0.33
N ASN A 181 -10.73 -28.94 -0.01
CA ASN A 181 -11.77 -29.07 -1.02
C ASN A 181 -12.05 -27.69 -1.67
N PRO A 182 -11.67 -27.46 -2.94
CA PRO A 182 -11.74 -26.14 -3.54
C PRO A 182 -13.19 -25.63 -3.69
N VAL A 183 -14.19 -26.52 -3.70
CA VAL A 183 -15.61 -26.13 -3.74
C VAL A 183 -16.01 -25.25 -2.54
N LEU A 184 -15.35 -25.43 -1.38
CA LEU A 184 -15.59 -24.60 -0.19
C LEU A 184 -15.20 -23.13 -0.41
N LEU A 185 -14.36 -22.84 -1.41
CA LEU A 185 -13.89 -21.49 -1.73
C LEU A 185 -14.83 -20.73 -2.67
N ILE A 186 -15.76 -21.41 -3.35
CA ILE A 186 -16.66 -20.79 -4.32
C ILE A 186 -17.43 -19.60 -3.71
N PRO A 187 -18.06 -19.72 -2.51
CA PRO A 187 -18.74 -18.59 -1.89
C PRO A 187 -17.82 -17.39 -1.66
N THR A 188 -16.61 -17.62 -1.13
CA THR A 188 -15.61 -16.58 -0.88
C THR A 188 -15.16 -15.90 -2.18
N ILE A 189 -14.87 -16.70 -3.22
CA ILE A 189 -14.41 -16.20 -4.52
C ILE A 189 -15.47 -15.31 -5.15
N VAL A 190 -16.71 -15.80 -5.24
CA VAL A 190 -17.83 -15.08 -5.85
C VAL A 190 -18.20 -13.84 -5.04
N ALA A 191 -18.29 -13.97 -3.71
CA ALA A 191 -18.63 -12.83 -2.85
C ALA A 191 -17.58 -11.72 -2.94
N LEU A 192 -16.28 -12.05 -2.93
CA LEU A 192 -15.22 -11.06 -3.05
C LEU A 192 -15.19 -10.39 -4.44
N ALA A 193 -15.51 -11.12 -5.51
CA ALA A 193 -15.64 -10.53 -6.85
C ALA A 193 -16.79 -9.52 -6.92
N LEU A 194 -17.99 -9.91 -6.45
CA LEU A 194 -19.17 -9.04 -6.43
C LEU A 194 -18.94 -7.83 -5.51
N LEU A 195 -18.31 -8.05 -4.36
CA LEU A 195 -17.97 -6.99 -3.42
C LEU A 195 -16.95 -6.03 -4.01
N GLY A 196 -15.92 -6.52 -4.70
CA GLY A 196 -14.91 -5.68 -5.36
C GLY A 196 -15.46 -4.76 -6.43
N LEU A 197 -16.50 -5.19 -7.16
CA LEU A 197 -17.21 -4.34 -8.11
C LEU A 197 -18.00 -3.22 -7.41
N ARG A 198 -18.56 -3.51 -6.24
CA ARG A 198 -19.37 -2.57 -5.44
C ARG A 198 -18.53 -1.67 -4.53
N ASP A 199 -17.36 -2.13 -4.15
CA ASP A 199 -16.41 -1.47 -3.26
C ASP A 199 -14.98 -1.98 -3.50
N LYS A 200 -14.24 -1.26 -4.35
CA LYS A 200 -12.87 -1.61 -4.72
C LYS A 200 -11.94 -1.63 -3.51
N THR A 201 -12.23 -0.85 -2.47
CA THR A 201 -11.43 -0.78 -1.24
C THR A 201 -11.20 -2.17 -0.65
N ILE A 202 -12.25 -3.00 -0.59
CA ILE A 202 -12.19 -4.32 0.04
C ILE A 202 -11.44 -5.31 -0.83
N PHE A 203 -11.62 -5.25 -2.16
CA PHE A 203 -10.89 -6.11 -3.09
C PHE A 203 -9.38 -5.81 -3.10
N LEU A 204 -9.02 -4.53 -3.03
CA LEU A 204 -7.65 -4.07 -2.92
C LEU A 204 -7.03 -4.45 -1.57
N ALA A 205 -7.77 -4.28 -0.46
CA ALA A 205 -7.33 -4.75 0.84
C ALA A 205 -7.13 -6.27 0.86
N ALA A 206 -8.00 -7.04 0.21
CA ALA A 206 -7.87 -8.49 0.08
C ALA A 206 -6.65 -8.94 -0.74
N ARG A 207 -5.93 -8.00 -1.37
CA ARG A 207 -4.84 -8.26 -2.32
C ARG A 207 -5.33 -9.22 -3.40
N GLY A 208 -6.38 -8.81 -4.12
CA GLY A 208 -7.03 -9.63 -5.13
C GLY A 208 -6.07 -10.20 -6.19
N GLU A 209 -5.03 -9.43 -6.52
CA GLU A 209 -3.94 -9.79 -7.42
C GLU A 209 -3.03 -10.91 -6.89
N HIS A 210 -3.12 -11.21 -5.60
CA HIS A 210 -2.24 -12.12 -4.90
C HIS A 210 -3.01 -13.31 -4.30
N TYR A 211 -3.80 -13.08 -3.25
CA TYR A 211 -4.41 -14.19 -2.51
C TYR A 211 -5.70 -14.69 -3.17
N TRP A 212 -6.54 -13.79 -3.69
CA TRP A 212 -7.76 -14.19 -4.40
C TRP A 212 -7.43 -14.94 -5.70
N LEU A 213 -6.44 -14.48 -6.47
CA LEU A 213 -5.89 -15.21 -7.62
C LEU A 213 -5.47 -16.64 -7.24
N LYS A 214 -4.77 -16.81 -6.12
CA LYS A 214 -4.30 -18.12 -5.65
C LYS A 214 -5.44 -19.06 -5.24
N LEU A 215 -6.61 -18.57 -4.87
CA LEU A 215 -7.78 -19.44 -4.58
C LEU A 215 -8.23 -20.21 -5.82
N PHE A 216 -8.11 -19.63 -7.02
CA PHE A 216 -8.43 -20.33 -8.27
C PHE A 216 -7.45 -21.47 -8.57
N VAL A 217 -6.20 -21.33 -8.13
CA VAL A 217 -5.17 -22.37 -8.32
C VAL A 217 -5.55 -23.66 -7.60
N PHE A 218 -6.33 -23.60 -6.51
CA PHE A 218 -6.64 -24.78 -5.70
C PHE A 218 -7.54 -25.79 -6.43
N PHE A 219 -8.16 -25.39 -7.54
CA PHE A 219 -9.01 -26.24 -8.39
C PHE A 219 -8.21 -27.17 -9.31
N PHE A 220 -6.88 -27.08 -9.31
CA PHE A 220 -6.00 -27.85 -10.22
C PHE A 220 -5.19 -28.92 -9.46
N PRO A 221 -4.63 -29.92 -10.16
CA PRO A 221 -3.76 -30.93 -9.54
C PRO A 221 -2.57 -30.31 -8.80
N PHE A 222 -2.08 -30.97 -7.74
CA PHE A 222 -1.05 -30.41 -6.86
C PHE A 222 0.21 -29.90 -7.59
N THR A 223 0.73 -30.67 -8.54
CA THR A 223 1.90 -30.27 -9.37
C THR A 223 1.64 -28.97 -10.12
N ASP A 224 0.45 -28.84 -10.74
CA ASP A 224 0.02 -27.61 -11.41
C ASP A 224 -0.10 -26.44 -10.42
N GLN A 225 -0.56 -26.71 -9.18
CA GLN A 225 -0.63 -25.67 -8.15
C GLN A 225 0.75 -25.12 -7.82
N ILE A 226 1.73 -25.98 -7.53
CA ILE A 226 3.10 -25.56 -7.19
C ILE A 226 3.75 -24.81 -8.34
N ALA A 227 3.62 -25.32 -9.57
CA ALA A 227 4.16 -24.65 -10.76
C ALA A 227 3.51 -23.26 -10.96
N ALA A 228 2.19 -23.15 -10.83
CA ALA A 228 1.48 -21.88 -10.92
C ALA A 228 1.85 -20.92 -9.80
N PHE A 229 2.02 -21.38 -8.56
CA PHE A 229 2.48 -20.52 -7.47
C PHE A 229 3.87 -19.95 -7.71
N LYS A 230 4.80 -20.74 -8.28
CA LYS A 230 6.12 -20.24 -8.70
C LYS A 230 6.01 -19.17 -9.80
N LEU A 231 5.16 -19.39 -10.79
CA LEU A 231 4.91 -18.40 -11.86
C LEU A 231 4.24 -17.13 -11.34
N ILE A 232 3.29 -17.25 -10.41
CA ILE A 232 2.65 -16.09 -9.77
C ILE A 232 3.69 -15.32 -8.95
N MET A 233 4.54 -15.99 -8.15
CA MET A 233 5.64 -15.35 -7.42
C MET A 233 6.59 -14.62 -8.38
N LEU A 234 6.95 -15.24 -9.50
CA LEU A 234 7.74 -14.59 -10.55
C LEU A 234 7.06 -13.33 -11.08
N ALA A 235 5.78 -13.41 -11.45
CA ALA A 235 5.02 -12.29 -11.98
C ALA A 235 4.94 -11.12 -10.99
N LEU A 236 4.83 -11.42 -9.69
CA LEU A 236 4.83 -10.41 -8.62
C LEU A 236 6.19 -9.71 -8.52
N TRP A 237 7.30 -10.46 -8.50
CA TRP A 237 8.65 -9.88 -8.48
C TRP A 237 8.95 -9.10 -9.77
N TRP A 238 8.67 -9.66 -10.94
CA TRP A 238 8.88 -8.98 -12.22
C TRP A 238 7.99 -7.75 -12.39
N GLY A 239 6.74 -7.81 -11.96
CA GLY A 239 5.85 -6.65 -11.96
C GLY A 239 6.40 -5.54 -11.07
N ALA A 240 6.82 -5.88 -9.85
CA ALA A 240 7.46 -4.95 -8.93
C ALA A 240 8.75 -4.35 -9.52
N ALA A 241 9.62 -5.17 -10.09
CA ALA A 241 10.87 -4.73 -10.72
C ALA A 241 10.60 -3.81 -11.93
N THR A 242 9.67 -4.19 -12.80
CA THR A 242 9.29 -3.39 -13.98
C THR A 242 8.79 -2.02 -13.57
N SER A 243 7.94 -1.97 -12.54
CA SER A 243 7.41 -0.69 -12.07
C SER A 243 8.48 0.26 -11.55
N LYS A 244 9.62 -0.27 -11.06
CA LYS A 244 10.77 0.48 -10.51
C LYS A 244 11.71 1.03 -11.58
N VAL A 245 11.50 0.68 -12.86
CA VAL A 245 12.23 1.24 -14.01
C VAL A 245 11.70 2.65 -14.32
N ASN A 246 11.99 3.59 -13.44
CA ASN A 246 11.53 4.98 -13.56
C ASN A 246 12.45 5.95 -12.77
N HIS A 247 12.22 7.25 -12.92
CA HIS A 247 12.98 8.29 -12.22
C HIS A 247 12.53 8.56 -10.77
N HIS A 248 11.37 8.06 -10.37
CA HIS A 248 10.79 8.23 -9.03
C HIS A 248 11.40 7.27 -8.00
N PHE A 249 11.79 6.05 -8.40
CA PHE A 249 12.22 5.01 -7.46
C PHE A 249 13.45 5.38 -6.61
N PRO A 250 14.49 6.05 -7.13
CA PRO A 250 15.60 6.54 -6.30
C PRO A 250 15.17 7.44 -5.14
N TYR A 251 14.09 8.22 -5.30
CA TYR A 251 13.54 9.05 -4.22
C TYR A 251 12.91 8.19 -3.13
N VAL A 252 12.20 7.12 -3.49
CA VAL A 252 11.68 6.15 -2.50
C VAL A 252 12.82 5.52 -1.73
N VAL A 253 13.88 5.09 -2.42
CA VAL A 253 15.04 4.47 -1.78
C VAL A 253 15.70 5.43 -0.79
N SER A 254 15.92 6.70 -1.14
CA SER A 254 16.44 7.70 -0.19
C SER A 254 15.54 7.84 1.04
N VAL A 255 14.24 8.10 0.82
CA VAL A 255 13.30 8.41 1.91
C VAL A 255 13.06 7.21 2.84
N MET A 256 12.97 6.00 2.28
CA MET A 256 12.76 4.77 3.04
C MET A 256 14.02 4.31 3.78
N THR A 257 15.20 4.45 3.17
CA THR A 257 16.45 4.10 3.85
C THR A 257 16.71 5.04 5.03
N SER A 258 16.39 6.34 4.92
CA SER A 258 16.44 7.26 6.07
C SER A 258 15.44 6.93 7.17
N ASN A 259 14.36 6.22 6.86
CA ASN A 259 13.35 5.77 7.84
C ASN A 259 13.67 4.38 8.44
N ASN A 260 14.76 3.73 8.01
CA ASN A 260 15.07 2.36 8.41
C ASN A 260 15.27 2.22 9.92
N ALA A 261 14.56 1.26 10.53
CA ALA A 261 14.58 1.03 11.98
C ALA A 261 15.98 0.67 12.49
N LEU A 262 16.79 -0.01 11.69
CA LEU A 262 18.15 -0.42 12.02
C LEU A 262 19.16 0.74 11.89
N LEU A 263 18.86 1.75 11.07
CA LEU A 263 19.72 2.92 10.84
C LEU A 263 19.34 4.13 11.71
N ARG A 264 18.50 3.93 12.71
CA ARG A 264 17.97 5.01 13.57
C ARG A 264 19.05 5.69 14.41
N GLY A 265 20.06 4.95 14.87
CA GLY A 265 21.12 5.48 15.72
C GLY A 265 21.89 6.63 15.05
N ARG A 266 22.28 7.64 15.83
CA ARG A 266 23.07 8.79 15.32
C ARG A 266 24.40 8.37 14.68
N LEU A 267 24.94 7.21 15.07
CA LEU A 267 26.11 6.59 14.46
C LEU A 267 25.95 6.38 12.93
N PHE A 268 24.72 6.20 12.45
CA PHE A 268 24.43 5.97 11.04
C PHE A 268 24.07 7.26 10.27
N ASN A 269 24.10 8.44 10.92
CA ASN A 269 23.84 9.71 10.23
C ASN A 269 24.78 9.94 9.03
N PRO A 270 26.09 9.67 9.10
CA PRO A 270 26.97 9.81 7.94
C PRO A 270 26.51 8.96 6.74
N ILE A 271 25.99 7.74 6.97
CA ILE A 271 25.46 6.88 5.91
C ILE A 271 24.16 7.45 5.35
N LYS A 272 23.27 7.95 6.21
CA LYS A 272 22.01 8.57 5.78
C LYS A 272 22.24 9.86 4.99
N HIS A 273 23.24 10.66 5.35
CA HIS A 273 23.62 11.86 4.60
C HIS A 273 24.04 11.53 3.17
N LEU A 274 24.72 10.39 2.95
CA LEU A 274 25.08 9.92 1.61
C LEU A 274 23.88 9.57 0.73
N LEU A 275 22.65 9.51 1.26
CA LEU A 275 21.44 9.26 0.46
C LEU A 275 20.97 10.52 -0.30
N TYR A 276 21.52 11.69 0.02
CA TYR A 276 21.13 12.97 -0.54
C TYR A 276 22.35 13.67 -1.16
N LEU A 277 22.11 14.58 -2.11
CA LEU A 277 23.19 15.43 -2.65
C LEU A 277 23.76 16.33 -1.55
N ASP A 278 22.87 16.95 -0.76
CA ASP A 278 23.19 17.65 0.48
C ASP A 278 22.00 17.51 1.43
N HIS A 279 22.16 16.84 2.57
CA HIS A 279 21.07 16.57 3.51
C HIS A 279 20.42 17.84 4.13
N VAL A 280 21.04 19.01 3.98
CA VAL A 280 20.51 20.30 4.45
C VAL A 280 19.95 21.10 3.27
N ASN A 281 20.71 21.26 2.20
CA ASN A 281 20.40 22.21 1.12
C ASN A 281 19.81 21.54 -0.12
N ASP A 282 20.02 20.24 -0.31
CA ASP A 282 19.61 19.52 -1.51
C ASP A 282 19.20 18.07 -1.25
N LEU A 283 17.90 17.89 -0.97
CA LEU A 283 17.30 16.58 -0.68
C LEU A 283 16.95 15.78 -1.94
N ARG A 284 17.63 16.02 -3.07
CA ARG A 284 17.57 15.13 -4.24
C ARG A 284 18.47 13.90 -4.02
N PRO A 285 18.10 12.71 -4.56
CA PRO A 285 18.89 11.50 -4.39
C PRO A 285 20.31 11.63 -4.95
N SER A 286 21.29 11.22 -4.16
CA SER A 286 22.68 11.10 -4.60
C SER A 286 22.88 9.90 -5.57
N TRP A 287 24.12 9.54 -5.86
CA TRP A 287 24.43 8.33 -6.62
C TRP A 287 24.07 7.03 -5.88
N LEU A 288 24.16 7.01 -4.54
CA LEU A 288 23.98 5.79 -3.75
C LEU A 288 22.54 5.22 -3.85
N PRO A 289 21.47 6.01 -3.61
CA PRO A 289 20.10 5.54 -3.81
C PRO A 289 19.82 5.10 -5.26
N LYS A 290 20.45 5.73 -6.26
CA LYS A 290 20.27 5.36 -7.68
C LYS A 290 20.84 3.98 -7.96
N ILE A 291 22.02 3.66 -7.42
CA ILE A 291 22.63 2.33 -7.53
C ILE A 291 21.82 1.30 -6.73
N MET A 292 21.45 1.61 -5.49
CA MET A 292 20.61 0.74 -4.66
C MET A 292 19.26 0.44 -5.35
N ALA A 293 18.64 1.44 -5.96
CA ALA A 293 17.38 1.30 -6.69
C ALA A 293 17.50 0.36 -7.90
N HIS A 294 18.45 0.61 -8.80
CA HIS A 294 18.46 -0.07 -10.10
C HIS A 294 19.34 -1.31 -10.14
N VAL A 295 20.49 -1.31 -9.45
CA VAL A 295 21.38 -2.49 -9.39
C VAL A 295 20.93 -3.43 -8.27
N GLY A 296 20.85 -2.93 -7.04
CA GLY A 296 20.51 -3.76 -5.87
C GLY A 296 19.04 -4.18 -5.80
N GLY A 297 18.13 -3.30 -6.23
CA GLY A 297 16.69 -3.54 -6.25
C GLY A 297 16.25 -4.18 -7.57
N THR A 298 16.16 -3.37 -8.62
CA THR A 298 15.50 -3.70 -9.88
C THR A 298 16.14 -4.89 -10.59
N THR A 299 17.47 -4.86 -10.79
CA THR A 299 18.18 -5.93 -11.51
C THR A 299 18.14 -7.25 -10.75
N ALA A 300 18.36 -7.22 -9.42
CA ALA A 300 18.30 -8.42 -8.59
C ALA A 300 16.89 -9.06 -8.59
N GLU A 301 15.84 -8.25 -8.54
CA GLU A 301 14.44 -8.68 -8.54
C GLU A 301 13.99 -9.23 -9.90
N PHE A 302 14.68 -8.91 -11.00
CA PHE A 302 14.53 -9.64 -12.26
C PHE A 302 15.32 -10.95 -12.29
N LEU A 303 16.63 -10.88 -12.00
CA LEU A 303 17.55 -12.00 -12.24
C LEU A 303 17.34 -13.16 -11.26
N VAL A 304 17.34 -12.89 -9.96
CA VAL A 304 17.35 -13.96 -8.95
C VAL A 304 16.06 -14.79 -9.01
N PRO A 305 14.84 -14.19 -9.08
CA PRO A 305 13.62 -14.93 -9.32
C PRO A 305 13.61 -15.75 -10.62
N SER A 306 14.17 -15.22 -11.71
CA SER A 306 14.22 -15.94 -12.99
C SER A 306 15.04 -17.23 -12.87
N ILE A 307 16.21 -17.13 -12.22
CA ILE A 307 17.08 -18.29 -12.01
C ILE A 307 16.39 -19.29 -11.06
N LEU A 308 15.76 -18.83 -9.98
CA LEU A 308 15.00 -19.67 -9.06
C LEU A 308 13.87 -20.45 -9.74
N VAL A 309 13.14 -19.81 -10.66
CA VAL A 309 11.92 -20.37 -11.26
C VAL A 309 12.22 -21.29 -12.44
N PHE A 310 13.20 -20.94 -13.28
CA PHE A 310 13.44 -21.66 -14.54
C PHE A 310 14.71 -22.51 -14.56
N VAL A 311 15.66 -22.29 -13.65
CA VAL A 311 17.00 -22.91 -13.74
C VAL A 311 17.36 -23.72 -12.50
N ALA A 312 17.02 -23.22 -11.31
CA ALA A 312 17.53 -23.75 -10.06
C ALA A 312 17.05 -25.18 -9.74
N GLY A 313 15.78 -25.49 -10.01
CA GLY A 313 15.22 -26.83 -9.78
C GLY A 313 15.53 -27.40 -8.39
N ASP A 314 16.04 -28.63 -8.37
CA ASP A 314 16.47 -29.35 -7.16
C ASP A 314 17.93 -29.12 -6.75
N GLN A 315 18.64 -28.24 -7.46
CA GLN A 315 20.08 -28.09 -7.30
C GLN A 315 20.45 -27.53 -5.92
N PRO A 316 21.50 -28.05 -5.24
CA PRO A 316 21.90 -27.57 -3.92
C PRO A 316 22.20 -26.07 -3.84
N TRP A 317 22.75 -25.48 -4.91
CA TRP A 317 23.11 -24.06 -4.94
C TRP A 317 21.90 -23.11 -4.94
N ARG A 318 20.67 -23.59 -5.15
CA ARG A 318 19.44 -22.79 -5.04
C ARG A 318 19.31 -22.12 -3.66
N TRP A 319 19.88 -22.73 -2.62
CA TRP A 319 19.86 -22.20 -1.25
C TRP A 319 20.58 -20.85 -1.14
N PHE A 320 21.59 -20.58 -1.97
CA PHE A 320 22.21 -19.25 -2.04
C PHE A 320 21.23 -18.21 -2.56
N LEU A 321 20.45 -18.54 -3.59
CA LEU A 321 19.43 -17.65 -4.14
C LEU A 321 18.26 -17.43 -3.16
N ILE A 322 17.82 -18.49 -2.49
CA ILE A 322 16.83 -18.40 -1.41
C ILE A 322 17.36 -17.47 -0.30
N GLY A 323 18.58 -17.69 0.17
CA GLY A 323 19.21 -16.86 1.20
C GLY A 323 19.32 -15.39 0.78
N PHE A 324 19.71 -15.13 -0.47
CA PHE A 324 19.73 -13.78 -1.03
C PHE A 324 18.34 -13.12 -0.98
N MET A 325 17.30 -13.82 -1.45
CA MET A 325 15.93 -13.28 -1.45
C MET A 325 15.36 -13.12 -0.04
N VAL A 326 15.75 -13.96 0.92
CA VAL A 326 15.42 -13.77 2.34
C VAL A 326 16.04 -12.47 2.86
N ILE A 327 17.33 -12.23 2.62
CA ILE A 327 17.99 -10.98 3.01
C ILE A 327 17.34 -9.78 2.32
N PHE A 328 16.97 -9.90 1.04
CA PHE A 328 16.26 -8.88 0.29
C PHE A 328 14.92 -8.50 0.96
N HIS A 329 14.09 -9.48 1.32
CA HIS A 329 12.81 -9.25 1.99
C HIS A 329 12.98 -8.74 3.43
N LEU A 330 14.00 -9.20 4.17
CA LEU A 330 14.33 -8.67 5.50
C LEU A 330 14.81 -7.22 5.44
N ASN A 331 15.56 -6.84 4.39
CA ASN A 331 15.92 -5.45 4.16
C ASN A 331 14.68 -4.59 3.93
N ILE A 332 13.73 -5.02 3.08
CA ILE A 332 12.46 -4.29 2.88
C ILE A 332 11.70 -4.15 4.20
N LEU A 333 11.61 -5.23 4.98
CA LEU A 333 10.93 -5.25 6.27
C LEU A 333 11.55 -4.25 7.27
N SER A 334 12.89 -4.15 7.32
CA SER A 334 13.60 -3.23 8.22
C SER A 334 13.43 -1.75 7.88
N ASN A 335 13.09 -1.43 6.63
CA ASN A 335 12.77 -0.06 6.22
C ASN A 335 11.41 0.42 6.75
N LEU A 336 10.59 -0.49 7.31
CA LEU A 336 9.23 -0.23 7.79
C LEU A 336 8.45 0.71 6.86
N PRO A 337 8.29 0.32 5.59
CA PRO A 337 7.69 1.17 4.58
C PRO A 337 6.31 1.65 5.03
N MET A 338 6.00 2.93 4.81
CA MET A 338 4.67 3.46 5.10
C MET A 338 3.62 2.70 4.27
N GLY A 339 2.48 2.36 4.85
CA GLY A 339 1.53 1.34 4.33
C GLY A 339 1.76 -0.08 4.89
N VAL A 340 2.98 -0.38 5.31
CA VAL A 340 3.36 -1.50 6.21
C VAL A 340 3.04 -2.93 5.70
N PRO A 341 3.51 -3.33 4.51
CA PRO A 341 3.38 -4.70 3.97
C PRO A 341 4.34 -5.70 4.61
N LEU A 342 4.30 -5.80 5.94
CA LEU A 342 5.20 -6.68 6.67
C LEU A 342 4.82 -8.14 6.44
N GLU A 343 3.52 -8.44 6.52
CA GLU A 343 2.95 -9.77 6.36
C GLU A 343 3.20 -10.33 4.96
N TRP A 344 3.16 -9.47 3.94
CA TRP A 344 3.51 -9.83 2.57
C TRP A 344 4.97 -10.28 2.45
N ASN A 345 5.92 -9.56 3.06
CA ASN A 345 7.34 -9.96 3.05
C ASN A 345 7.56 -11.29 3.80
N VAL A 346 6.88 -11.48 4.93
CA VAL A 346 6.94 -12.74 5.69
C VAL A 346 6.34 -13.91 4.89
N PHE A 347 5.23 -13.69 4.19
CA PHE A 347 4.63 -14.67 3.28
C PHE A 347 5.60 -15.05 2.15
N PHE A 348 6.32 -14.09 1.58
CA PHE A 348 7.32 -14.33 0.54
C PHE A 348 8.49 -15.15 1.06
N ILE A 349 8.98 -14.85 2.26
CA ILE A 349 10.03 -15.64 2.92
C ILE A 349 9.57 -17.09 3.11
N PHE A 350 8.37 -17.31 3.66
CA PHE A 350 7.81 -18.66 3.79
C PHE A 350 7.68 -19.35 2.42
N SER A 351 7.19 -18.63 1.40
CA SER A 351 7.05 -19.14 0.04
C SER A 351 8.39 -19.51 -0.60
N LEU A 352 9.49 -18.81 -0.29
CA LEU A 352 10.82 -19.15 -0.76
C LEU A 352 11.23 -20.54 -0.27
N PHE A 353 11.11 -20.78 1.04
CA PHE A 353 11.42 -22.08 1.64
C PHE A 353 10.50 -23.20 1.17
N TYR A 354 9.19 -22.92 1.06
CA TYR A 354 8.21 -23.93 0.68
C TYR A 354 8.28 -24.29 -0.81
N LEU A 355 8.18 -23.29 -1.70
CA LEU A 355 8.11 -23.52 -3.15
C LEU A 355 9.47 -23.85 -3.76
N PHE A 356 10.51 -23.10 -3.41
CA PHE A 356 11.83 -23.25 -4.05
C PHE A 356 12.79 -24.12 -3.22
N GLY A 357 12.61 -24.19 -1.90
CA GLY A 357 13.33 -25.10 -1.02
C GLY A 357 12.76 -26.51 -1.07
N HIS A 358 11.64 -26.77 -0.40
CA HIS A 358 11.07 -28.11 -0.30
C HIS A 358 10.56 -28.63 -1.66
N TYR A 359 9.67 -27.91 -2.33
CA TYR A 359 9.11 -28.30 -3.62
C TYR A 359 9.92 -27.84 -4.84
N GLY A 360 11.25 -27.69 -4.71
CA GLY A 360 12.07 -27.20 -5.81
C GLY A 360 12.17 -28.16 -7.02
N SER A 361 11.89 -29.45 -6.84
CA SER A 361 11.85 -30.44 -7.94
C SER A 361 10.68 -30.23 -8.91
N ILE A 362 9.56 -29.64 -8.46
CA ILE A 362 8.42 -29.29 -9.33
C ILE A 362 8.73 -27.97 -10.04
N GLN A 363 9.01 -28.00 -11.32
CA GLN A 363 9.42 -26.82 -12.09
C GLN A 363 8.22 -26.03 -12.61
N ALA A 364 8.44 -24.77 -12.98
CA ALA A 364 7.40 -23.95 -13.61
C ALA A 364 6.88 -24.55 -14.93
N THR A 365 7.73 -25.29 -15.64
CA THR A 365 7.40 -26.01 -16.88
C THR A 365 6.59 -27.28 -16.66
N ASP A 366 6.39 -27.71 -15.41
CA ASP A 366 5.55 -28.87 -15.10
C ASP A 366 4.06 -28.55 -15.12
N LEU A 367 3.68 -27.28 -15.26
CA LEU A 367 2.29 -26.86 -15.41
C LEU A 367 1.69 -27.45 -16.69
N ARG A 368 0.70 -28.34 -16.55
CA ARG A 368 0.04 -29.03 -17.66
C ARG A 368 -1.32 -28.45 -18.03
N SER A 369 -2.04 -27.85 -17.09
CA SER A 369 -3.35 -27.26 -17.34
C SER A 369 -3.28 -26.00 -18.22
N PRO A 370 -3.84 -26.01 -19.45
CA PRO A 370 -3.87 -24.81 -20.30
C PRO A 370 -4.73 -23.69 -19.70
N LEU A 371 -5.82 -24.04 -19.01
CA LEU A 371 -6.69 -23.06 -18.36
C LEU A 371 -5.95 -22.32 -17.24
N LEU A 372 -5.18 -23.03 -16.43
CA LEU A 372 -4.40 -22.41 -15.36
C LEU A 372 -3.33 -21.49 -15.92
N LEU A 373 -2.66 -21.88 -17.01
CA LEU A 373 -1.72 -21.02 -17.71
C LEU A 373 -2.38 -19.73 -18.19
N VAL A 374 -3.57 -19.83 -18.81
CA VAL A 374 -4.34 -18.65 -19.26
C VAL A 374 -4.70 -17.73 -18.09
N ILE A 375 -5.08 -18.27 -16.94
CA ILE A 375 -5.36 -17.48 -15.72
C ILE A 375 -4.12 -16.70 -15.27
N VAL A 376 -2.95 -17.36 -15.22
CA VAL A 376 -1.68 -16.71 -14.86
C VAL A 376 -1.30 -15.63 -15.88
N LEU A 377 -1.42 -15.92 -17.18
CA LEU A 377 -1.14 -14.95 -18.24
C LEU A 377 -2.10 -13.75 -18.19
N ALA A 378 -3.37 -13.96 -17.88
CA ALA A 378 -4.33 -12.88 -17.71
C ALA A 378 -3.93 -11.96 -16.54
N ALA A 379 -3.45 -12.50 -15.43
CA ALA A 379 -2.91 -11.70 -14.33
C ALA A 379 -1.70 -10.86 -14.78
N VAL A 380 -0.77 -11.44 -15.55
CA VAL A 380 0.37 -10.70 -16.13
C VAL A 380 -0.10 -9.58 -17.07
N LEU A 381 -1.13 -9.82 -17.88
CA LEU A 381 -1.70 -8.79 -18.76
C LEU A 381 -2.30 -7.62 -17.96
N VAL A 382 -2.91 -7.87 -16.80
CA VAL A 382 -3.37 -6.80 -15.89
C VAL A 382 -2.20 -5.96 -15.39
N VAL A 383 -1.07 -6.59 -15.03
CA VAL A 383 0.15 -5.88 -14.63
C VAL A 383 0.65 -4.96 -15.74
N ILE A 384 0.75 -5.49 -16.97
CA ILE A 384 1.20 -4.72 -18.15
C ILE A 384 0.24 -3.56 -18.41
N ALA A 385 -1.06 -3.84 -18.48
CA ALA A 385 -2.09 -2.84 -18.72
C ALA A 385 -2.07 -1.73 -17.66
N GLY A 386 -1.84 -2.06 -16.39
CA GLY A 386 -1.79 -1.07 -15.31
C GLY A 386 -0.55 -0.18 -15.34
N ASN A 387 0.55 -0.61 -15.95
CA ASN A 387 1.72 0.24 -16.19
C ASN A 387 1.53 1.14 -17.43
N LEU A 388 0.71 0.73 -18.40
CA LEU A 388 0.35 1.52 -19.57
C LEU A 388 -0.78 2.52 -19.30
N PHE A 389 -1.77 2.14 -18.49
CA PHE A 389 -2.99 2.89 -18.21
C PHE A 389 -3.23 3.01 -16.69
N PRO A 390 -2.33 3.69 -15.97
CA PRO A 390 -2.38 3.78 -14.51
C PRO A 390 -3.66 4.44 -13.97
N GLU A 391 -4.33 5.27 -14.78
CA GLU A 391 -5.64 5.86 -14.42
C GLU A 391 -6.80 4.86 -14.35
N LYS A 392 -6.64 3.66 -14.94
CA LYS A 392 -7.72 2.65 -15.01
C LYS A 392 -7.53 1.51 -14.04
N ILE A 393 -6.29 1.20 -13.70
CA ILE A 393 -5.92 0.03 -12.91
C ILE A 393 -5.14 0.50 -11.70
N SER A 394 -5.66 0.14 -10.53
CA SER A 394 -5.01 0.35 -9.25
C SER A 394 -3.55 -0.06 -9.29
N PHE A 395 -2.71 0.69 -8.57
CA PHE A 395 -1.28 0.41 -8.54
C PHE A 395 -0.97 -0.97 -7.93
N LEU A 396 -1.88 -1.52 -7.11
CA LEU A 396 -1.76 -2.83 -6.48
C LEU A 396 -1.79 -3.97 -7.53
N PRO A 397 -2.87 -4.20 -8.31
CA PRO A 397 -2.83 -5.13 -9.44
C PRO A 397 -1.78 -4.81 -10.50
N ALA A 398 -1.39 -3.54 -10.65
CA ALA A 398 -0.32 -3.13 -11.57
C ALA A 398 1.10 -3.42 -11.04
N MET A 399 1.24 -3.95 -9.82
CA MET A 399 2.51 -4.23 -9.15
C MET A 399 3.42 -3.02 -8.98
N ARG A 400 2.87 -1.80 -8.89
CA ARG A 400 3.65 -0.56 -8.76
C ARG A 400 4.10 -0.29 -7.33
N TYR A 401 4.28 -1.35 -6.54
CA TYR A 401 4.58 -1.28 -5.11
C TYR A 401 5.87 -0.52 -4.84
N TYR A 402 5.76 0.56 -4.09
CA TYR A 402 6.92 1.35 -3.65
C TYR A 402 7.84 1.81 -4.79
N ALA A 403 7.32 1.88 -6.02
CA ALA A 403 8.09 2.28 -7.19
C ALA A 403 8.29 3.79 -7.30
N GLY A 404 7.68 4.55 -6.41
CA GLY A 404 7.65 6.01 -6.42
C GLY A 404 6.62 6.57 -7.38
N ASN A 405 5.92 5.71 -8.12
CA ASN A 405 5.02 6.04 -9.22
C ASN A 405 3.61 5.49 -8.93
N TRP A 406 2.80 6.23 -8.18
CA TRP A 406 1.43 5.90 -7.79
C TRP A 406 0.60 7.19 -7.72
N ALA A 407 -0.72 7.08 -7.89
CA ALA A 407 -1.62 8.23 -7.79
C ALA A 407 -1.60 8.80 -6.37
N THR A 408 -1.66 10.12 -6.23
CA THR A 408 -1.64 10.80 -4.93
C THR A 408 -2.57 12.01 -4.93
N SER A 409 -2.89 12.56 -3.76
CA SER A 409 -3.63 13.82 -3.66
C SER A 409 -3.25 14.60 -2.42
N VAL A 410 -3.52 15.90 -2.47
CA VAL A 410 -3.46 16.82 -1.32
C VAL A 410 -4.81 17.48 -1.16
N TRP A 411 -5.31 17.47 0.08
CA TRP A 411 -6.60 18.01 0.46
C TRP A 411 -6.41 19.29 1.27
N CYS A 412 -7.08 20.36 0.85
CA CYS A 412 -7.01 21.69 1.45
C CYS A 412 -8.34 21.97 2.14
N PHE A 413 -8.32 22.04 3.47
CA PHE A 413 -9.51 22.24 4.29
C PHE A 413 -9.54 23.65 4.87
N ARG A 414 -10.60 24.41 4.62
CA ARG A 414 -10.88 25.63 5.36
C ARG A 414 -11.23 25.29 6.82
N ALA A 415 -11.20 26.29 7.70
CA ALA A 415 -11.67 26.15 9.08
C ALA A 415 -13.05 25.46 9.16
N ALA A 416 -13.22 24.58 10.16
CA ALA A 416 -14.41 23.75 10.40
C ALA A 416 -14.75 22.67 9.34
N ALA A 417 -14.05 22.59 8.20
CA ALA A 417 -14.35 21.55 7.21
C ALA A 417 -14.02 20.13 7.73
N GLU A 418 -12.92 19.97 8.47
CA GLU A 418 -12.58 18.71 9.15
C GLU A 418 -13.64 18.32 10.19
N ASP A 419 -14.20 19.29 10.93
CA ASP A 419 -15.23 19.05 11.94
C ASP A 419 -16.54 18.56 11.32
N LYS A 420 -16.96 19.14 10.18
CA LYS A 420 -18.10 18.65 9.41
C LYS A 420 -17.93 17.19 8.99
N ILE A 421 -16.71 16.76 8.65
CA ILE A 421 -16.40 15.34 8.35
C ILE A 421 -16.54 14.49 9.61
N GLU A 422 -16.06 14.99 10.74
CA GLU A 422 -16.16 14.29 12.01
C GLU A 422 -17.61 13.99 12.39
N GLU A 423 -18.49 14.97 12.24
CA GLU A 423 -19.90 14.90 12.59
C GLU A 423 -20.74 14.07 11.61
N ASN A 424 -20.50 14.21 10.30
CA ASN A 424 -21.46 13.73 9.29
C ASN A 424 -21.03 12.44 8.58
N VAL A 425 -19.78 11.99 8.73
CA VAL A 425 -19.32 10.73 8.12
C VAL A 425 -19.33 9.59 9.13
N VAL A 426 -20.09 8.54 8.83
CA VAL A 426 -20.08 7.28 9.58
C VAL A 426 -18.73 6.58 9.41
N LYS A 427 -17.96 6.51 10.49
CA LYS A 427 -16.61 5.91 10.56
C LYS A 427 -16.35 5.31 11.95
N SER A 428 -15.28 4.52 12.07
CA SER A 428 -14.92 3.85 13.33
C SER A 428 -13.74 4.50 14.05
N SER A 429 -12.99 5.36 13.38
CA SER A 429 -11.95 6.20 13.97
C SER A 429 -12.16 7.65 13.55
N ALA A 430 -11.76 8.58 14.42
CA ALA A 430 -11.64 10.00 14.07
C ALA A 430 -10.62 10.22 12.94
N LEU A 431 -10.56 11.41 12.37
CA LEU A 431 -9.48 11.86 11.52
C LEU A 431 -8.14 11.77 12.25
N VAL A 432 -7.06 11.56 11.49
CA VAL A 432 -5.74 11.20 12.05
C VAL A 432 -5.20 12.28 12.99
N VAL A 433 -5.39 13.56 12.65
CA VAL A 433 -4.97 14.67 13.52
C VAL A 433 -5.67 14.64 14.88
N ASN A 434 -6.96 14.29 14.91
CA ASN A 434 -7.74 14.18 16.14
C ASN A 434 -7.33 12.96 16.97
N GLN A 435 -6.99 11.85 16.31
CA GLN A 435 -6.41 10.69 17.00
C GLN A 435 -5.07 11.03 17.65
N LEU A 436 -4.19 11.74 16.93
CA LEU A 436 -2.89 12.19 17.43
C LEU A 436 -3.05 13.22 18.56
N GLY A 437 -3.98 14.17 18.43
CA GLY A 437 -4.26 15.17 19.45
C GLY A 437 -4.72 14.55 20.77
N LYS A 438 -5.42 13.42 20.71
CA LYS A 438 -5.80 12.63 21.89
C LYS A 438 -4.63 11.84 22.48
N LEU A 439 -3.69 11.37 21.65
CA LEU A 439 -2.56 10.55 22.09
C LEU A 439 -1.42 11.39 22.69
N TYR A 440 -1.22 12.60 22.17
CA TYR A 440 -0.14 13.50 22.57
C TYR A 440 -0.73 14.86 23.02
N ASP A 441 -0.94 15.76 22.07
CA ASP A 441 -1.61 17.06 22.23
C ASP A 441 -1.79 17.68 20.82
N ALA A 442 -2.56 18.76 20.71
CA ALA A 442 -2.86 19.39 19.43
C ALA A 442 -1.62 19.94 18.69
N LYS A 443 -0.63 20.48 19.42
CA LYS A 443 0.57 21.07 18.81
C LYS A 443 1.47 19.96 18.26
N THR A 444 1.69 18.92 19.04
CA THR A 444 2.41 17.72 18.62
C THR A 444 1.74 17.04 17.42
N ALA A 445 0.41 16.94 17.41
CA ALA A 445 -0.34 16.35 16.31
C ALA A 445 -0.11 17.06 14.97
N GLU A 446 -0.02 18.39 14.99
CA GLU A 446 0.17 19.19 13.79
C GLU A 446 1.61 19.11 13.25
N ILE A 447 2.62 19.04 14.13
CA ILE A 447 4.01 18.74 13.72
C ILE A 447 4.08 17.34 13.08
N MET A 448 3.43 16.33 13.68
CA MET A 448 3.39 14.98 13.12
C MET A 448 2.64 14.91 11.77
N ALA A 449 1.58 15.70 11.60
CA ALA A 449 0.89 15.84 10.32
C ALA A 449 1.83 16.43 9.26
N ASP A 450 2.60 17.47 9.60
CA ASP A 450 3.62 18.05 8.72
C ASP A 450 4.73 17.04 8.39
N LYS A 451 5.11 16.13 9.30
CA LYS A 451 6.05 15.03 8.96
C LYS A 451 5.47 14.05 7.95
N THR A 452 4.15 13.85 7.93
CA THR A 452 3.50 13.07 6.87
C THR A 452 3.53 13.81 5.54
N ALA A 453 3.33 15.13 5.55
CA ALA A 453 3.55 15.95 4.37
C ALA A 453 5.02 15.91 3.90
N ALA A 454 5.99 15.86 4.82
CA ALA A 454 7.41 15.72 4.53
C ALA A 454 7.71 14.44 3.74
N PHE A 455 7.17 13.30 4.18
CA PHE A 455 7.27 12.04 3.44
C PHE A 455 6.84 12.22 1.99
N ARG A 456 5.65 12.79 1.76
CA ARG A 456 5.13 13.00 0.39
C ARG A 456 6.02 13.97 -0.39
N ALA A 457 6.37 15.09 0.21
CA ALA A 457 7.17 16.17 -0.37
C ALA A 457 8.56 15.71 -0.86
N MET A 458 9.20 14.78 -0.16
CA MET A 458 10.50 14.27 -0.60
C MET A 458 10.41 13.35 -1.81
N HIS A 459 9.24 12.78 -2.11
CA HIS A 459 8.98 12.10 -3.37
C HIS A 459 8.69 13.12 -4.47
N THR A 460 9.02 12.76 -5.70
CA THR A 460 8.76 13.55 -6.92
C THR A 460 7.31 14.06 -6.99
N HIS A 461 6.32 13.23 -6.70
CA HIS A 461 4.92 13.66 -6.67
C HIS A 461 4.63 14.78 -5.69
N GLY A 462 5.24 14.77 -4.50
CA GLY A 462 5.05 15.84 -3.53
C GLY A 462 5.61 17.17 -4.02
N ARG A 463 6.69 17.13 -4.81
CA ARG A 463 7.27 18.32 -5.46
C ARG A 463 6.31 18.92 -6.49
N ALA A 464 5.62 18.07 -7.27
CA ALA A 464 4.55 18.54 -8.15
C ALA A 464 3.33 19.07 -7.39
N LEU A 465 2.88 18.36 -6.35
CA LEU A 465 1.74 18.79 -5.53
C LEU A 465 2.01 20.16 -4.87
N ASN A 466 3.24 20.40 -4.43
CA ASN A 466 3.65 21.69 -3.88
C ASN A 466 3.63 22.80 -4.93
N GLY A 467 4.08 22.53 -6.16
CA GLY A 467 4.01 23.51 -7.25
C GLY A 467 2.59 23.76 -7.76
N LEU A 468 1.67 22.80 -7.59
CA LEU A 468 0.25 22.95 -7.96
C LEU A 468 -0.59 23.64 -6.87
N LEU A 469 -0.10 23.71 -5.62
CA LEU A 469 -0.87 24.23 -4.49
C LEU A 469 -1.32 25.70 -4.66
N PRO A 470 -0.47 26.63 -5.12
CA PRO A 470 -0.87 28.02 -5.35
C PRO A 470 -1.96 28.17 -6.44
N ARG A 471 -2.17 27.14 -7.27
CA ARG A 471 -3.25 27.11 -8.27
C ARG A 471 -4.56 26.62 -7.69
N ALA A 472 -4.50 25.90 -6.57
CA ALA A 472 -5.65 25.36 -5.89
C ALA A 472 -6.21 26.32 -4.84
N VAL A 473 -5.40 27.13 -4.18
CA VAL A 473 -5.84 28.02 -3.08
C VAL A 473 -5.25 29.42 -3.23
N ASP A 474 -6.03 30.43 -2.88
CA ASP A 474 -5.63 31.84 -3.01
C ASP A 474 -4.60 32.25 -1.94
N ASN A 475 -4.79 31.76 -0.71
CA ASN A 475 -3.91 31.99 0.42
C ASN A 475 -3.76 30.69 1.23
N GLU A 476 -2.55 30.12 1.26
CA GLU A 476 -2.28 28.87 1.99
C GLU A 476 -2.55 28.97 3.49
N ALA A 477 -2.46 30.16 4.09
CA ALA A 477 -2.68 30.34 5.53
C ALA A 477 -4.12 30.08 5.96
N ASP A 478 -5.08 30.15 5.03
CA ASP A 478 -6.50 29.93 5.31
C ASP A 478 -6.90 28.44 5.28
N TYR A 479 -5.95 27.55 4.94
CA TYR A 479 -6.21 26.13 4.74
C TYR A 479 -5.28 25.23 5.56
N LYS A 480 -5.87 24.17 6.11
CA LYS A 480 -5.14 23.00 6.59
C LYS A 480 -4.88 22.06 5.43
N ILE A 481 -3.61 21.79 5.17
CA ILE A 481 -3.17 20.95 4.05
C ILE A 481 -2.90 19.53 4.57
N ARG A 482 -3.66 18.55 4.08
CA ARG A 482 -3.57 17.14 4.48
C ARG A 482 -3.20 16.25 3.30
N GLU A 483 -2.39 15.22 3.57
CA GLU A 483 -2.06 14.19 2.59
C GLU A 483 -3.28 13.26 2.40
N GLY A 484 -3.63 12.97 1.15
CA GLY A 484 -4.88 12.29 0.81
C GLY A 484 -5.02 10.87 1.35
N GLU A 485 -3.93 10.13 1.50
CA GLU A 485 -3.91 8.78 2.08
C GLU A 485 -4.33 8.81 3.56
N ILE A 486 -3.90 9.84 4.28
CA ILE A 486 -4.25 10.08 5.69
C ILE A 486 -5.70 10.53 5.83
N VAL A 487 -6.25 11.22 4.83
CA VAL A 487 -7.69 11.53 4.75
C VAL A 487 -8.50 10.28 4.43
N ALA A 488 -8.07 9.46 3.46
CA ALA A 488 -8.80 8.26 3.03
C ALA A 488 -8.92 7.21 4.15
N GLY A 489 -7.83 6.97 4.87
CA GLY A 489 -7.71 5.89 5.86
C GLY A 489 -8.88 5.81 6.85
N PRO A 490 -9.21 6.88 7.60
CA PRO A 490 -10.35 6.91 8.52
C PRO A 490 -11.72 7.02 7.84
N LEU A 491 -11.80 7.36 6.54
CA LEU A 491 -13.08 7.51 5.83
C LEU A 491 -13.55 6.21 5.18
N VAL A 492 -12.64 5.44 4.58
CA VAL A 492 -12.98 4.17 3.91
C VAL A 492 -12.54 2.93 4.70
N GLY A 493 -11.80 3.13 5.79
CA GLY A 493 -11.38 2.07 6.71
C GLY A 493 -10.09 1.35 6.32
N TRP A 494 -9.41 1.80 5.26
CA TRP A 494 -8.17 1.19 4.77
C TRP A 494 -7.39 2.17 3.87
N ASN A 495 -6.06 2.10 3.90
CA ASN A 495 -5.16 2.84 3.02
C ASN A 495 -3.86 2.05 2.84
N PHE A 496 -3.23 2.19 1.68
CA PHE A 496 -1.97 1.52 1.33
C PHE A 496 -1.36 2.19 0.08
N GLY A 497 -1.25 3.52 0.07
CA GLY A 497 -0.74 4.27 -1.07
C GLY A 497 -1.61 4.23 -2.33
N GLU A 498 -2.86 3.78 -2.24
CA GLU A 498 -3.78 3.74 -3.38
C GLU A 498 -4.48 5.10 -3.58
N GLY A 499 -4.01 5.85 -4.58
CA GLY A 499 -4.53 7.17 -4.89
C GLY A 499 -5.97 7.21 -5.40
N HIS A 500 -6.45 6.12 -6.00
CA HIS A 500 -7.83 6.01 -6.45
C HIS A 500 -8.84 5.87 -5.29
N LEU A 501 -8.38 5.76 -4.04
CA LEU A 501 -9.24 5.81 -2.84
C LEU A 501 -9.46 7.21 -2.29
N HIS A 502 -8.70 8.21 -2.76
CA HIS A 502 -8.83 9.61 -2.32
C HIS A 502 -8.80 10.57 -3.50
N ASN A 503 -9.49 10.17 -4.57
CA ASN A 503 -9.74 10.98 -5.75
C ASN A 503 -11.16 11.60 -5.69
N GLU A 504 -11.64 12.10 -6.82
CA GLU A 504 -12.94 12.76 -6.97
C GLU A 504 -14.10 11.92 -6.41
N GLN A 505 -14.02 10.60 -6.49
CA GLN A 505 -15.07 9.72 -5.96
C GLN A 505 -15.22 9.86 -4.44
N LEU A 506 -14.10 10.00 -3.70
CA LEU A 506 -14.15 10.25 -2.26
C LEU A 506 -14.61 11.68 -1.98
N VAL A 507 -14.16 12.66 -2.78
CA VAL A 507 -14.57 14.07 -2.67
C VAL A 507 -16.09 14.22 -2.80
N GLU A 508 -16.69 13.60 -3.81
CA GLU A 508 -18.14 13.59 -4.01
C GLU A 508 -18.88 12.91 -2.87
N ALA A 509 -18.30 11.83 -2.31
CA ALA A 509 -18.90 11.11 -1.21
C ALA A 509 -18.92 11.93 0.09
N VAL A 510 -17.84 12.65 0.40
CA VAL A 510 -17.81 13.54 1.56
C VAL A 510 -18.67 14.78 1.32
N GLN A 511 -18.69 15.33 0.10
CA GLN A 511 -19.54 16.47 -0.24
C GLN A 511 -21.02 16.16 0.01
N ARG A 512 -21.50 14.99 -0.41
CA ARG A 512 -22.90 14.59 -0.23
C ARG A 512 -23.31 14.45 1.24
N ARG A 513 -22.36 14.20 2.13
CA ARG A 513 -22.59 14.07 3.59
C ARG A 513 -22.45 15.40 4.32
N CYS A 514 -21.44 16.19 3.95
CA CYS A 514 -21.05 17.38 4.70
C CYS A 514 -21.59 18.68 4.10
N ASN A 515 -22.06 18.67 2.85
CA ASN A 515 -22.57 19.82 2.11
C ASN A 515 -21.66 21.06 2.25
N PHE A 516 -20.39 20.90 1.86
CA PHE A 516 -19.41 21.98 1.93
C PHE A 516 -19.83 23.16 1.03
N ALA A 517 -19.42 24.37 1.42
CA ALA A 517 -19.51 25.56 0.58
C ALA A 517 -18.37 25.59 -0.46
N ASP A 518 -18.45 26.52 -1.41
CA ASP A 518 -17.36 26.76 -2.36
C ASP A 518 -16.07 27.17 -1.61
N GLY A 519 -14.96 26.51 -1.91
CA GLY A 519 -13.67 26.73 -1.29
C GLY A 519 -13.55 26.22 0.16
N ASP A 520 -14.52 25.48 0.69
CA ASP A 520 -14.37 24.79 1.99
C ASP A 520 -13.37 23.63 1.88
N VAL A 521 -13.43 22.88 0.77
CA VAL A 521 -12.54 21.74 0.50
C VAL A 521 -12.11 21.76 -0.96
N ARG A 522 -10.81 21.96 -1.19
CA ARG A 522 -10.18 21.85 -2.51
C ARG A 522 -9.16 20.71 -2.52
N VAL A 523 -9.10 19.95 -3.60
CA VAL A 523 -8.25 18.77 -3.71
C VAL A 523 -7.44 18.81 -5.00
N ILE A 524 -6.14 18.60 -4.87
CA ILE A 524 -5.21 18.43 -5.99
C ILE A 524 -4.97 16.94 -6.14
N ILE A 525 -5.33 16.39 -7.29
CA ILE A 525 -5.25 14.97 -7.60
C ILE A 525 -4.20 14.80 -8.69
N LEU A 526 -3.15 14.03 -8.41
CA LEU A 526 -2.07 13.74 -9.35
C LEU A 526 -2.07 12.25 -9.67
N GLU A 527 -2.23 11.92 -10.95
CA GLU A 527 -2.27 10.54 -11.42
C GLU A 527 -0.86 9.96 -11.57
N GLY A 528 -0.73 8.63 -11.43
CA GLY A 528 0.54 7.96 -11.66
C GLY A 528 1.02 8.12 -13.12
N GLN A 529 2.33 8.22 -13.31
CA GLN A 529 2.98 8.29 -14.62
C GLN A 529 2.81 6.97 -15.40
N PRO A 530 2.26 6.99 -16.64
CA PRO A 530 2.34 5.84 -17.54
C PRO A 530 3.80 5.56 -17.91
N ILE A 531 4.21 4.29 -17.96
CA ILE A 531 5.64 3.91 -18.12
C ILE A 531 6.30 4.48 -19.39
N HIS A 532 5.52 4.76 -20.42
CA HIS A 532 5.97 5.24 -21.73
C HIS A 532 5.83 6.76 -21.93
N VAL A 533 5.38 7.50 -20.91
CA VAL A 533 5.04 8.93 -21.03
C VAL A 533 5.80 9.74 -19.98
N GLN A 534 6.49 10.81 -20.39
CA GLN A 534 7.27 11.68 -19.47
C GLN A 534 6.45 12.81 -18.84
N LYS A 535 5.16 12.55 -18.57
CA LYS A 535 4.17 13.50 -18.06
C LYS A 535 3.31 12.86 -16.98
N GLN A 536 2.83 13.67 -16.03
CA GLN A 536 1.80 13.28 -15.07
C GLN A 536 0.61 14.20 -15.16
N TRP A 537 -0.58 13.60 -15.23
CA TRP A 537 -1.84 14.33 -15.31
C TRP A 537 -2.31 14.74 -13.92
N TYR A 538 -2.82 15.96 -13.81
CA TYR A 538 -3.41 16.46 -12.58
C TYR A 538 -4.80 17.04 -12.80
N ARG A 539 -5.57 17.08 -11.73
CA ARG A 539 -6.88 17.72 -11.64
C ARG A 539 -6.97 18.46 -10.31
N ILE A 540 -7.49 19.68 -10.34
CA ILE A 540 -7.82 20.48 -9.16
C ILE A 540 -9.33 20.57 -9.09
N VAL A 541 -9.91 20.11 -7.98
CA VAL A 541 -11.35 20.06 -7.78
C VAL A 541 -11.74 20.79 -6.50
N ASP A 542 -12.87 21.47 -6.55
CA ASP A 542 -13.59 21.96 -5.38
C ASP A 542 -14.72 20.98 -5.06
N ALA A 543 -14.89 20.63 -3.78
CA ALA A 543 -15.90 19.66 -3.37
C ALA A 543 -17.32 20.10 -3.71
N LYS A 544 -17.63 21.41 -3.68
CA LYS A 544 -18.96 21.94 -4.00
C LYS A 544 -19.15 22.13 -5.49
N THR A 545 -18.14 22.68 -6.17
CA THR A 545 -18.32 23.20 -7.52
C THR A 545 -17.65 22.36 -8.62
N GLY A 546 -16.93 21.30 -8.26
CA GLY A 546 -16.35 20.33 -9.17
C GLY A 546 -14.99 20.76 -9.74
N LEU A 547 -14.71 20.36 -10.97
CA LEU A 547 -13.41 20.63 -11.62
C LEU A 547 -13.14 22.13 -11.77
N ILE A 548 -12.01 22.58 -11.24
CA ILE A 548 -11.47 23.95 -11.42
C ILE A 548 -10.50 23.96 -12.60
N GLU A 549 -9.53 23.04 -12.58
CA GLU A 549 -8.44 22.99 -13.54
C GLU A 549 -8.01 21.53 -13.79
N ALA A 550 -7.65 21.21 -15.02
CA ALA A 550 -6.98 19.97 -15.40
C ALA A 550 -5.82 20.27 -16.35
N GLY A 551 -4.77 19.47 -16.26
CA GLY A 551 -3.59 19.62 -17.10
C GLY A 551 -2.58 18.53 -16.85
N TYR A 552 -1.34 18.79 -17.25
CA TYR A 552 -0.21 17.92 -16.95
C TYR A 552 1.03 18.69 -16.54
N VAL A 553 1.96 17.98 -15.91
CA VAL A 553 3.31 18.44 -15.56
C VAL A 553 4.33 17.49 -16.16
N ASP A 554 5.51 17.99 -16.53
CA ASP A 554 6.57 17.15 -17.07
C ASP A 554 7.41 16.55 -15.92
N VAL A 555 7.74 15.26 -16.03
CA VAL A 555 8.48 14.55 -14.96
C VAL A 555 9.83 15.19 -14.69
N LYS A 556 10.50 15.71 -15.72
CA LYS A 556 11.80 16.40 -15.60
C LYS A 556 11.76 17.58 -14.62
N ASP A 557 10.66 18.33 -14.59
CA ASP A 557 10.52 19.52 -13.75
C ASP A 557 10.24 19.14 -12.29
N MET A 558 9.71 17.95 -12.06
CA MET A 558 9.54 17.38 -10.72
C MET A 558 10.88 16.95 -10.11
N LEU A 559 11.85 16.55 -10.94
CA LEU A 559 13.15 16.02 -10.49
C LEU A 559 14.12 17.11 -10.01
N THR A 560 13.97 18.34 -10.48
CA THR A 560 14.90 19.45 -10.24
C THR A 560 14.61 20.24 -8.96
N ARG A 561 13.35 20.22 -8.50
CA ARG A 561 12.84 21.01 -7.36
C ARG A 561 13.32 20.48 -6.01
N GLN A 562 13.21 21.28 -4.94
CA GLN A 562 13.32 20.81 -3.56
C GLN A 562 11.96 20.28 -3.02
N PRO A 563 11.95 19.56 -1.87
CA PRO A 563 10.71 19.14 -1.22
C PRO A 563 9.85 20.29 -0.72
N TRP A 564 10.44 21.45 -0.42
CA TRP A 564 9.72 22.66 -0.02
C TRP A 564 9.62 23.63 -1.21
N PRO A 565 8.54 24.41 -1.33
CA PRO A 565 8.49 25.54 -2.27
C PRO A 565 9.59 26.56 -1.92
N GLU A 566 10.32 27.03 -2.93
CA GLU A 566 11.22 28.18 -2.79
C GLU A 566 10.52 29.46 -3.28
N PRO A 567 10.86 30.67 -2.78
CA PRO A 567 10.14 31.90 -3.11
C PRO A 567 10.04 32.20 -4.61
N ASP A 568 11.08 31.89 -5.39
CA ASP A 568 11.15 32.12 -6.84
C ASP A 568 10.90 30.84 -7.66
N ASP A 569 10.28 29.83 -7.05
CA ASP A 569 10.10 28.50 -7.64
C ASP A 569 8.95 28.45 -8.65
N GLU A 570 9.24 28.76 -9.91
CA GLU A 570 8.28 28.59 -11.01
C GLU A 570 8.13 27.11 -11.38
N PHE A 571 6.91 26.56 -11.20
CA PHE A 571 6.58 25.22 -11.67
C PHE A 571 5.88 25.27 -13.03
N PRO A 572 6.48 24.73 -14.11
CA PRO A 572 5.81 24.64 -15.40
C PRO A 572 4.58 23.73 -15.32
N VAL A 573 3.43 24.29 -15.66
CA VAL A 573 2.13 23.61 -15.64
C VAL A 573 1.44 23.82 -16.99
N HIS A 574 1.01 22.73 -17.62
CA HIS A 574 0.37 22.76 -18.93
C HIS A 574 -1.12 22.49 -18.79
N VAL A 575 -1.91 23.57 -18.73
CA VAL A 575 -3.37 23.51 -18.56
C VAL A 575 -4.04 23.03 -19.84
N THR A 576 -4.90 22.01 -19.74
CA THR A 576 -5.70 21.50 -20.86
C THR A 576 -7.18 21.84 -20.71
N THR A 577 -7.64 22.10 -19.49
CA THR A 577 -9.03 22.50 -19.22
C THR A 577 -9.03 23.42 -18.00
N GLN A 578 -9.74 24.53 -18.10
CA GLN A 578 -9.95 25.45 -16.98
C GLN A 578 -11.42 25.85 -16.95
N ARG A 579 -12.01 25.90 -15.77
CA ARG A 579 -13.37 26.42 -15.63
C ARG A 579 -13.34 27.93 -15.93
N ALA A 580 -14.22 28.36 -16.82
CA ALA A 580 -14.43 29.78 -17.08
C ALA A 580 -14.89 30.47 -15.80
N VAL A 581 -14.13 31.45 -15.32
CA VAL A 581 -14.58 32.34 -14.24
C VAL A 581 -15.69 33.21 -14.83
N PRO A 582 -16.92 33.23 -14.26
CA PRO A 582 -17.92 34.17 -14.70
C PRO A 582 -17.43 35.59 -14.41
N GLY A 583 -17.06 36.35 -15.46
CA GLY A 583 -16.77 37.79 -15.35
C GLY A 583 -15.39 38.29 -15.74
N GLN A 584 -14.58 37.55 -16.51
CA GLN A 584 -13.49 38.18 -17.28
C GLN A 584 -13.70 37.95 -18.79
N PRO A 585 -13.69 39.03 -19.59
CA PRO A 585 -13.97 38.98 -21.03
C PRO A 585 -12.91 38.22 -21.84
#